data_AF-A0A1C3JS23-F1
#
_entry.id   AF-A0A1C3JS23-F1
#
_cell.length_a   1.000
_cell.length_b   1.000
_cell.length_c   1.000
_cell.angle_alpha   90.00
_cell.angle_beta   90.00
_cell.angle_gamma   90.00
#
_symmetry.space_group_name_H-M   'P 1'
#
loop_
_entity.id
_entity.type
_entity.pdbx_description
1 polymer ?
#
loop_
_entity_poly.entity_id
_entity_poly.type
_entity_poly.pdbx_seq_one_letter_code
_entity_poly.pdbx_strand_id
1 'polypeptide(L)' 'MNERPTQPEDWECCESECSPCVWDTYYEALREWNAEQKAIKDALNTPQTKEQDNES' A
#
# COMPACT_ATOMS: atom_id res chain seq x y z
N MET A 1 -7.80 -6.00 -0.26
CA MET A 1 -6.46 -5.67 -0.72
C MET A 1 -6.62 -4.46 -1.59
N ASN A 2 -6.15 -3.29 -1.15
CA ASN A 2 -6.16 -2.13 -2.02
C ASN A 2 -5.18 -2.36 -3.18
N GLU A 3 -5.60 -1.95 -4.37
CA GLU A 3 -4.74 -1.96 -5.56
C GLU A 3 -3.69 -0.84 -5.44
N ARG A 4 -2.49 -1.07 -5.99
CA ARG A 4 -1.44 -0.06 -5.95
C ARG A 4 -1.91 1.15 -6.77
N PRO A 5 -1.86 2.38 -6.23
CA PRO A 5 -2.27 3.55 -7.00
C PRO A 5 -1.38 3.73 -8.23
N THR A 6 -2.01 4.04 -9.35
CA THR A 6 -1.33 4.36 -10.61
C THR A 6 -0.76 5.76 -10.52
N GLN A 7 0.48 5.92 -10.96
CA GLN A 7 1.13 7.22 -11.03
C GLN A 7 0.38 8.09 -12.06
N PRO A 8 -0.04 9.32 -11.71
CA PRO A 8 -0.59 10.24 -12.69
C PRO A 8 0.50 10.68 -13.67
N GLU A 9 0.09 11.06 -14.86
CA GLU A 9 1.01 11.64 -15.83
C GLU A 9 1.34 13.10 -15.47
N ASP A 10 2.50 13.58 -15.90
CA ASP A 10 2.96 14.94 -15.56
C ASP A 10 1.98 16.03 -16.01
N TRP A 11 1.28 15.80 -17.13
CA TRP A 11 0.27 16.72 -17.68
C TRP A 11 -1.08 16.69 -16.94
N GLU A 12 -1.31 15.72 -16.04
CA GLU A 12 -2.52 15.64 -15.22
C GLU A 12 -2.45 16.57 -13.99
N CYS A 13 -1.25 16.95 -13.55
CA CYS A 13 -1.11 18.04 -12.58
C CYS A 13 -0.77 19.33 -13.31
N CYS A 14 -1.67 20.33 -13.23
CA CYS A 14 -1.46 21.65 -13.82
C CYS A 14 -0.46 22.52 -13.03
N GLU A 15 0.60 21.93 -12.46
CA GLU A 15 1.75 22.59 -11.83
C GLU A 15 1.42 23.83 -10.97
N SER A 16 0.35 23.75 -10.14
CA SER A 16 -0.19 24.81 -9.24
C SER A 16 -1.39 25.63 -9.73
N GLU A 17 -1.89 25.42 -10.95
CA GLU A 17 -3.12 26.09 -11.44
C GLU A 17 -4.40 25.39 -10.96
N CYS A 18 -4.30 24.10 -10.62
CA CYS A 18 -5.40 23.28 -10.11
C CYS A 18 -5.10 22.82 -8.69
N SER A 19 -6.04 23.06 -7.76
CA SER A 19 -5.97 22.59 -6.37
C SER A 19 -7.24 21.83 -6.02
N PRO A 20 -7.13 20.57 -5.53
CA PRO A 20 -5.90 19.85 -5.17
C PRO A 20 -5.13 19.32 -6.40
N CYS A 21 -3.79 19.19 -6.31
CA CYS A 21 -3.00 18.56 -7.37
C CYS A 21 -3.23 17.03 -7.32
N VAL A 22 -3.32 16.38 -8.48
CA VAL A 22 -3.50 14.92 -8.55
C VAL A 22 -2.40 14.16 -7.80
N TRP A 23 -1.19 14.71 -7.75
CA TRP A 23 -0.07 14.16 -6.96
C TRP A 23 -0.37 14.09 -5.47
N ASP A 24 -1.12 15.05 -4.91
CA ASP A 24 -1.49 15.03 -3.48
C ASP A 24 -2.33 13.80 -3.18
N THR A 25 -3.37 13.57 -3.99
CA THR A 25 -4.25 12.39 -3.85
C THR A 25 -3.50 11.08 -4.11
N TYR A 26 -2.57 11.07 -5.06
CA TYR A 26 -1.72 9.91 -5.35
C TYR A 26 -0.85 9.54 -4.15
N TYR A 27 -0.16 10.51 -3.54
CA TYR A 27 0.71 10.23 -2.40
C TYR A 27 -0.07 9.81 -1.15
N GLU A 28 -1.28 10.33 -0.95
CA GLU A 28 -2.18 9.86 0.10
C GLU A 28 -2.52 8.38 -0.07
N ALA A 29 -3.04 7.99 -1.23
CA ALA A 29 -3.36 6.60 -1.54
C ALA A 29 -2.12 5.69 -1.47
N LEU A 30 -0.96 6.19 -1.90
CA LEU A 30 0.29 5.43 -1.87
C LEU A 30 0.76 5.15 -0.44
N ARG A 31 0.58 6.11 0.49
CA ARG A 31 0.89 5.90 1.91
C ARG A 31 0.02 4.81 2.52
N GLU A 32 -1.29 4.83 2.24
CA GLU A 32 -2.23 3.82 2.72
C GLU A 32 -1.87 2.44 2.19
N TRP A 33 -1.64 2.33 0.88
CA TRP A 33 -1.24 1.07 0.25
C TRP A 33 0.07 0.53 0.85
N ASN A 34 1.09 1.39 1.05
CA ASN A 34 2.35 0.98 1.68
C ASN A 34 2.16 0.47 3.11
N ALA A 35 1.27 1.10 3.89
CA ALA A 35 0.95 0.66 5.25
C ALA A 35 0.28 -0.73 5.24
N GLU A 36 -0.65 -0.97 4.31
CA GLU A 36 -1.26 -2.29 4.13
C GLU A 36 -0.24 -3.35 3.71
N GLN A 37 0.62 -3.05 2.72
CA GLN A 37 1.64 -3.99 2.27
C GLN A 37 2.62 -4.34 3.40
N LYS A 38 2.96 -3.35 4.24
CA LYS A 38 3.77 -3.59 5.43
C LYS A 38 3.06 -4.52 6.41
N ALA A 39 1.78 -4.29 6.71
CA ALA A 39 1.01 -5.14 7.60
C ALA A 39 0.87 -6.57 7.07
N ILE A 40 0.64 -6.74 5.76
CA ILE A 40 0.61 -8.05 5.09
C ILE A 40 1.97 -8.73 5.19
N LYS A 41 3.06 -8.01 4.90
CA LYS A 41 4.41 -8.55 4.99
C LYS A 41 4.75 -8.97 6.42
N ASP A 42 4.41 -8.16 7.42
CA ASP A 42 4.65 -8.47 8.82
C ASP A 42 3.81 -9.68 9.28
N ALA A 43 2.57 -9.81 8.79
CA ALA A 43 1.74 -10.98 9.02
C ALA A 43 2.31 -12.25 8.34
N LEU A 44 2.88 -12.13 7.14
CA LEU A 44 3.52 -13.25 6.42
C LEU A 44 4.89 -13.63 7.00
N ASN A 45 5.60 -12.68 7.61
CA ASN A 45 6.91 -12.92 8.25
C ASN A 45 6.80 -13.34 9.71
N THR A 46 5.59 -13.47 10.24
CA THR A 46 5.37 -14.16 11.52
C THR A 46 5.43 -15.65 11.22
N PRO A 47 6.46 -16.39 11.65
CA PRO A 47 6.49 -17.83 11.46
C PRO A 47 5.26 -18.43 12.15
N GLN A 48 4.37 -19.03 11.36
CA GLN A 48 3.51 -20.08 11.87
C GLN A 48 4.41 -21.19 12.41
N THR A 49 4.68 -21.12 13.70
CA THR A 49 5.21 -22.20 14.53
C THR A 49 4.47 -21.93 15.84
N LYS A 50 3.49 -22.72 16.28
CA LYS A 50 3.43 -24.19 16.36
C LYS A 50 1.95 -24.59 16.49
N GLU A 51 1.53 -25.61 15.76
CA GLU A 51 0.65 -26.64 16.32
C GLU A 51 1.30 -27.98 15.93
N GLN A 52 2.16 -28.45 16.84
CA GLN A 52 2.51 -29.86 16.99
C GLN A 52 1.21 -30.54 17.47
N ASP A 53 0.81 -31.70 16.96
CA ASP A 53 1.22 -32.93 17.63
C ASP A 53 1.16 -34.14 16.69
N ASN A 54 2.17 -34.98 16.88
CA ASN A 54 2.44 -36.23 16.21
C ASN A 54 1.74 -37.31 17.04
N GLU A 55 0.67 -37.93 16.55
CA GLU A 55 0.00 -39.04 17.25
C GLU A 55 0.49 -40.39 16.71
N SER A 56 1.25 -41.07 17.57
CA SER A 56 1.55 -42.51 17.77
C SER A 56 1.71 -43.47 16.58
#